data_AF-A0A1C3F5B7-F1
#
_entry.id   AF-A0A1C3F5B7-F1
#
_cell.length_a   1.000
_cell.length_b   1.000
_cell.length_c   1.000
_cell.angle_alpha   90.00
_cell.angle_beta   90.00
_cell.angle_gamma   90.00
#
_symmetry.space_group_name_H-M   'P 1'
#
loop_
_entity.id
_entity.type
_entity.pdbx_description
1 polymer ?
#
loop_
_entity_poly.entity_id
_entity_poly.type
_entity_poly.pdbx_seq_one_letter_code
_entity_poly.pdbx_strand_id
1 'polypeptide(L)' 'MAVIASAKDTVLVVNFQTGLTPAGSPILRQRSFQNVRSDAADQDIYDVATALYGLQSYPLISVRRDNRVDLTE' A
#
# COMPACT_ATOMS: atom_id res chain seq x y z
N MET A 1 -12.76 -15.70 28.29
CA MET A 1 -12.32 -16.51 27.13
C MET A 1 -11.14 -15.79 26.47
N ALA A 2 -10.40 -16.44 25.57
CA ALA A 2 -9.25 -15.82 24.92
C ALA A 2 -9.70 -15.17 23.61
N VAL A 3 -9.49 -13.86 23.48
CA VAL A 3 -9.82 -13.13 22.25
C VAL A 3 -8.91 -13.61 21.12
N ILE A 4 -9.51 -13.99 19.98
CA ILE A 4 -8.83 -14.43 18.77
C ILE A 4 -8.84 -13.30 17.74
N ALA A 5 -7.66 -13.02 17.18
CA ALA A 5 -7.45 -12.08 16.09
C ALA A 5 -7.43 -12.81 14.74
N SER A 6 -8.42 -12.58 13.88
CA SER A 6 -8.51 -13.17 12.54
C SER A 6 -8.28 -12.12 11.46
N ALA A 7 -7.34 -12.36 10.55
CA ALA A 7 -7.08 -11.43 9.45
C ALA A 7 -8.30 -11.36 8.51
N LYS A 8 -8.79 -10.15 8.26
CA LYS A 8 -9.97 -9.89 7.43
C LYS A 8 -9.57 -9.43 6.03
N ASP A 9 -8.92 -8.26 5.96
CA ASP A 9 -8.50 -7.64 4.71
C ASP A 9 -7.06 -7.16 4.81
N THR A 10 -6.33 -7.20 3.70
CA THR A 10 -5.06 -6.50 3.57
C THR A 10 -5.07 -5.70 2.27
N VAL A 11 -4.72 -4.42 2.39
CA VAL A 11 -4.69 -3.48 1.26
C VAL A 11 -3.31 -2.84 1.20
N LEU A 12 -2.69 -2.92 0.03
CA LEU A 12 -1.47 -2.18 -0.27
C LEU A 12 -1.87 -0.81 -0.85
N VAL A 13 -1.37 0.25 -0.24
CA VAL A 13 -1.60 1.62 -0.66
C VAL A 13 -0.28 2.27 -1.04
N VAL A 14 -0.22 2.82 -2.24
CA VAL A 14 0.96 3.48 -2.79
C VAL A 14 0.63 4.93 -3.08
N ASN A 15 1.53 5.84 -2.70
CA ASN A 15 1.48 7.22 -3.11
C ASN A 15 2.61 7.50 -4.09
N PHE A 16 2.26 8.12 -5.21
CA PHE A 16 3.19 8.43 -6.29
C PHE A 16 2.90 9.83 -6.82
N GLN A 17 3.93 10.47 -7.37
CA GLN A 17 3.78 11.78 -7.98
C GLN A 17 3.51 11.64 -9.47
N THR A 18 2.42 12.23 -9.96
CA THR A 18 2.06 12.19 -11.39
C THR A 18 2.50 13.42 -12.17
N GLY A 19 3.00 14.45 -11.49
CA GLY A 19 3.44 15.69 -12.13
C GLY A 19 3.61 16.82 -11.14
N LEU A 20 3.71 18.03 -11.68
CA LEU A 20 3.79 19.28 -10.92
C LEU A 20 2.58 20.14 -11.30
N THR A 21 2.04 20.90 -10.34
CA THR A 21 1.05 21.94 -10.60
C THR A 21 1.70 23.11 -11.33
N PRO A 22 0.90 24.03 -11.93
CA PRO A 22 1.44 25.26 -12.52
C PRO A 22 2.24 26.13 -11.55
N ALA A 23 2.01 25.96 -10.23
CA ALA A 23 2.73 26.63 -9.15
C ALA A 23 3.99 25.86 -8.67
N GLY A 24 4.34 24.74 -9.30
CA GLY A 24 5.51 23.94 -8.96
C GLY A 24 5.32 22.96 -7.80
N SER A 25 4.11 22.78 -7.28
CA SER A 25 3.83 21.79 -6.23
C SER A 25 3.67 20.38 -6.80
N PRO A 26 4.20 19.33 -6.15
CA PRO A 26 4.02 17.95 -6.61
C PRO A 26 2.56 17.50 -6.51
N ILE A 27 2.02 16.97 -7.61
CA ILE A 27 0.70 16.34 -7.65
C ILE A 27 0.85 14.90 -7.18
N LEU A 28 0.45 14.66 -5.94
CA LEU A 28 0.43 13.34 -5.34
C LEU A 28 -0.87 12.61 -5.68
N ARG A 29 -0.74 11.36 -6.11
CA ARG A 29 -1.85 10.44 -6.35
C ARG A 29 -1.67 9.21 -5.48
N GLN A 30 -2.79 8.69 -5.01
CA GLN A 30 -2.84 7.45 -4.25
C GLN A 30 -3.46 6.36 -5.12
N ARG A 31 -2.91 5.15 -5.06
CA ARG A 31 -3.53 3.95 -5.62
C ARG A 31 -3.55 2.85 -4.57
N SER A 32 -4.63 2.08 -4.54
CA SER A 32 -4.82 0.96 -3.63
C SER A 32 -4.96 -0.35 -4.41
N PHE A 33 -4.27 -1.38 -3.92
CA PHE A 33 -4.37 -2.76 -4.38
C PHE A 33 -5.03 -3.56 -3.27
N GLN A 34 -6.23 -4.05 -3.57
CA GLN A 34 -7.02 -4.86 -2.65
C GLN A 34 -6.63 -6.34 -2.76
N ASN A 35 -7.09 -7.15 -1.81
CA ASN A 35 -6.89 -8.61 -1.79
C ASN A 35 -5.40 -9.01 -1.77
N VAL A 36 -4.57 -8.23 -1.07
CA VAL A 36 -3.21 -8.65 -0.77
C VAL A 36 -3.29 -9.77 0.27
N ARG A 37 -2.44 -10.78 0.15
CA ARG A 37 -2.45 -11.88 1.13
C ARG A 37 -2.06 -11.35 2.51
N SER A 38 -2.78 -11.78 3.54
CA SER A 38 -2.54 -11.36 4.92
C SER A 38 -1.22 -11.90 5.48
N ASP A 39 -0.74 -13.03 4.96
CA ASP A 39 0.51 -13.69 5.34
C ASP A 39 1.73 -13.21 4.54
N ALA A 40 1.55 -12.30 3.58
CA ALA A 40 2.66 -11.74 2.80
C ALA A 40 3.64 -11.00 3.72
N ALA A 41 4.95 -11.16 3.48
CA ALA A 41 5.97 -10.43 4.20
C ALA A 41 5.98 -8.95 3.81
N ASP A 42 6.24 -8.06 4.77
CA ASP A 42 6.27 -6.61 4.51
C ASP A 42 7.35 -6.24 3.48
N GLN A 43 8.48 -6.96 3.48
CA GLN A 43 9.55 -6.81 2.50
C GLN A 43 9.06 -7.13 1.08
N ASP A 44 8.38 -8.27 0.89
CA ASP A 44 7.86 -8.68 -0.42
C ASP A 44 6.85 -7.66 -0.96
N ILE A 45 5.98 -7.13 -0.08
CA ILE A 45 5.01 -6.10 -0.45
C ILE A 45 5.71 -4.82 -0.92
N TYR A 46 6.76 -4.41 -0.19
CA TYR A 46 7.55 -3.22 -0.53
C TYR A 46 8.31 -3.40 -1.85
N ASP A 47 8.94 -4.55 -2.05
CA ASP A 47 9.72 -4.85 -3.25
C ASP A 47 8.82 -4.92 -4.50
N VAL A 48 7.64 -5.54 -4.38
CA VAL A 48 6.65 -5.56 -5.47
C VAL A 48 6.17 -4.15 -5.80
N ALA A 49 5.85 -3.33 -4.79
CA ALA A 49 5.47 -1.93 -5.01
C ALA A 49 6.59 -1.16 -5.72
N THR A 50 7.83 -1.33 -5.28
CA THR A 50 9.01 -0.67 -5.87
C THR A 50 9.26 -1.12 -7.30
N ALA A 51 9.19 -2.42 -7.59
CA ALA A 51 9.34 -2.96 -8.93
C ALA A 51 8.23 -2.44 -9.87
N LEU A 52 6.97 -2.44 -9.43
CA LEU A 52 5.84 -1.93 -10.23
C LEU A 52 5.98 -0.46 -10.61
N TYR A 53 6.49 0.37 -9.70
CA TYR A 53 6.70 1.79 -9.97
C TYR A 53 8.04 2.09 -10.63
N GLY A 54 9.04 1.22 -10.49
CA GLY A 54 10.27 1.28 -11.29
C GLY A 54 10.03 1.06 -12.78
N LEU A 55 8.94 0.37 -13.15
CA LEU A 55 8.48 0.23 -14.54
C LEU A 55 7.68 1.45 -15.03
N GLN A 56 7.31 2.38 -14.15
CA GLN A 56 6.53 3.57 -14.47
C GLN A 56 7.41 4.81 -14.40
N SER A 57 7.06 5.85 -15.16
CA SER A 57 7.71 7.17 -15.05
C SER A 57 7.23 8.00 -13.84
N TYR A 58 6.49 7.39 -12.92
CA TYR A 58 5.93 8.08 -11.75
C TYR A 58 6.73 7.71 -10.50
N PRO A 59 7.46 8.67 -9.89
CA PRO A 59 8.25 8.36 -8.70
C PRO A 59 7.33 7.97 -7.56
N LEU A 60 7.66 6.83 -6.94
CA LEU A 60 7.02 6.30 -5.75
C LEU A 60 7.46 7.14 -4.54
N ILE A 61 6.49 7.69 -3.82
CA ILE A 61 6.73 8.57 -2.67
C ILE A 61 6.61 7.79 -1.35
N SER A 62 5.62 6.92 -1.25
CA SER A 62 5.44 6.09 -0.05
C SER A 62 4.68 4.81 -0.35
N VAL A 63 5.00 3.75 0.38
CA VAL A 63 4.26 2.49 0.40
C VAL A 63 3.67 2.32 1.80
N ARG A 64 2.39 1.97 1.88
CA ARG A 64 1.65 1.72 3.11
C ARG A 64 0.88 0.42 2.99
N ARG A 65 0.86 -0.37 4.07
CA ARG A 65 0.05 -1.59 4.19
C ARG A 65 -1.04 -1.34 5.23
N ASP A 66 -2.29 -1.52 4.84
CA ASP A 66 -3.45 -1.43 5.72
C ASP A 66 -3.97 -2.85 6.00
N ASN A 67 -3.73 -3.35 7.22
CA ASN A 67 -4.22 -4.64 7.69
C ASN A 67 -5.47 -4.45 8.54
N ARG A 68 -6.55 -5.17 8.21
CA ARG A 68 -7.77 -5.24 9.01
C ARG A 68 -7.87 -6.61 9.65
N VAL A 69 -8.20 -6.62 10.93
CA VAL A 69 -8.29 -7.81 11.76
C VAL A 69 -9.60 -7.75 12.52
N ASP A 70 -10.35 -8.85 12.50
CA ASP A 70 -11.55 -9.02 13.32
C ASP A 70 -11.16 -9.67 14.66
N LEU A 71 -11.72 -9.18 15.76
CA LEU A 71 -11.49 -9.68 17.12
C LEU A 71 -12.77 -10.37 17.62
N THR A 72 -12.67 -11.64 18.01
CA THR A 72 -13.81 -12.44 18.51
C THR A 72 -13.43 -13.14 19.81
N GLU A 73 -14.39 -13.29 20.75
CA GLU A 73 -14.18 -13.91 22.08
C GLU A 73 -14.32 -15.44 22.09
#